data_AF-A0A1V6RD31-F1
#
_entry.id   AF-A0A1V6RD31-F1
#
_cell.length_a   1.000
_cell.length_b   1.000
_cell.length_c   1.000
_cell.angle_alpha   90.00
_cell.angle_beta   90.00
_cell.angle_gamma   90.00
#
_symmetry.space_group_name_H-M   'P 1'
#
loop_
_entity.id
_entity.type
_entity.pdbx_description
1 polymer ?
#
loop_
_entity_poly.entity_id
_entity_poly.type
_entity_poly.pdbx_seq_one_letter_code
_entity_poly.pdbx_strand_id
1 'polypeptide(L)'
;MRTITQRCTQIVELELDLEEFVRPDHLEYIQARREALSSLVDSIPKSLRVLLYQGHDDAPWKPAMSPLNVIPSGVDSVSSNLRDLSIYLQQLKLVNTTIAYDFLCPLDEKGQPKPGSLQLNWPYLEVLELEGIPPWLPLGEPTYHNTPEDQSEIDEIENWEDVICDVEAGWGWPELPTEEHFHRLLISLGYAAQRMPRLKNVKIEVESHRQFTFCLQNKADQIILK
;
A
#
# COMPACT_ATOMS: atom_id res chain seq x y z
N MET A 1 -18.64 10.13 -7.34
CA MET A 1 -18.51 9.11 -6.28
C MET A 1 -18.80 9.65 -4.88
N ARG A 2 -18.09 10.68 -4.37
CA ARG A 2 -18.31 11.25 -3.02
C ARG A 2 -19.78 11.59 -2.69
N THR A 3 -20.51 12.15 -3.65
CA THR A 3 -21.94 12.50 -3.48
C THR A 3 -22.85 11.26 -3.37
N ILE A 4 -22.44 10.13 -3.96
CA ILE A 4 -23.16 8.86 -3.91
C ILE A 4 -22.91 8.19 -2.55
N THR A 5 -21.64 8.06 -2.14
CA THR A 5 -21.27 7.47 -0.85
C THR A 5 -21.89 8.21 0.34
N GLN A 6 -21.97 9.54 0.27
CA GLN A 6 -22.60 10.36 1.31
C GLN A 6 -24.13 10.18 1.39
N ARG A 7 -24.80 9.83 0.30
CA ARG A 7 -26.27 9.70 0.25
C ARG A 7 -26.73 8.25 0.46
N CYS A 8 -25.90 7.28 0.14
CA CYS A 8 -26.20 5.87 0.27
C CYS A 8 -25.60 5.32 1.57
N THR A 9 -26.21 5.68 2.70
CA THR A 9 -25.75 5.33 4.06
C THR A 9 -25.84 3.84 4.41
N GLN A 10 -26.39 3.02 3.51
CA GLN A 10 -26.54 1.58 3.66
C GLN A 10 -25.66 0.78 2.68
N ILE A 11 -24.69 1.43 2.02
CA ILE A 11 -23.71 0.69 1.22
C ILE A 11 -22.95 -0.28 2.14
N VAL A 12 -22.91 -1.53 1.72
CA VAL A 12 -22.24 -2.64 2.41
C VAL A 12 -20.99 -3.12 1.65
N GLU A 13 -20.95 -2.93 0.34
CA GLU A 13 -19.85 -3.33 -0.53
C GLU A 13 -19.53 -2.21 -1.50
N LEU A 14 -18.25 -1.95 -1.70
CA LEU A 14 -17.75 -0.96 -2.63
C LEU A 14 -16.54 -1.54 -3.36
N GLU A 15 -16.64 -1.54 -4.67
CA GLU A 15 -15.56 -1.88 -5.58
C GLU A 15 -15.18 -0.63 -6.36
N LEU A 16 -13.90 -0.30 -6.33
CA LEU A 16 -13.30 0.83 -7.01
C LEU A 16 -12.17 0.31 -7.89
N ASP A 17 -12.44 0.23 -9.19
CA ASP A 17 -11.42 0.02 -10.19
C ASP A 17 -11.03 1.38 -10.78
N LEU A 18 -9.85 1.86 -10.36
CA LEU A 18 -9.23 3.10 -10.82
C LEU A 18 -7.88 2.80 -11.49
N GLU A 19 -7.75 1.63 -12.14
CA GLU A 19 -6.58 1.29 -12.93
C GLU A 19 -6.50 2.21 -14.16
N GLU A 20 -5.80 3.32 -13.98
CA GLU A 20 -5.51 4.29 -15.04
C GLU A 20 -3.99 4.51 -15.08
N PHE A 21 -3.39 4.15 -16.22
CA PHE A 21 -2.01 4.50 -16.52
C PHE A 21 -1.88 6.02 -16.62
N VAL A 22 -1.09 6.59 -15.72
CA VAL A 22 -0.70 8.00 -15.77
C VAL A 22 0.80 8.05 -15.90
N ARG A 23 1.28 8.80 -16.88
CA ARG A 23 2.71 8.96 -17.06
C ARG A 23 3.35 9.61 -15.82
N PRO A 24 4.54 9.14 -15.39
CA PRO A 24 5.23 9.63 -14.19
C PRO A 24 5.55 11.13 -14.19
N ASP A 25 5.71 11.75 -15.38
CA ASP A 25 5.95 13.19 -15.51
C ASP A 25 4.70 14.06 -15.24
N HIS A 26 3.52 13.44 -15.10
CA HIS A 26 2.30 14.10 -14.64
C HIS A 26 2.14 13.98 -13.11
N LEU A 27 3.23 14.18 -12.36
CA LEU A 27 3.28 14.00 -10.91
C LEU A 27 2.20 14.79 -10.15
N GLU A 28 1.93 16.03 -10.56
CA GLU A 28 0.88 16.87 -9.94
C GLU A 28 -0.51 16.23 -10.06
N TYR A 29 -0.81 15.59 -11.20
CA TYR A 29 -2.07 14.87 -11.39
C TYR A 29 -2.14 13.62 -10.52
N ILE A 30 -1.04 12.86 -10.41
CA ILE A 30 -0.95 11.67 -9.55
C ILE A 30 -1.21 12.06 -8.09
N GLN A 31 -0.57 13.14 -7.62
CA GLN A 31 -0.76 13.68 -6.28
C GLN A 31 -2.22 14.15 -6.05
N ALA A 32 -2.81 14.88 -7.01
CA ALA A 32 -4.20 15.32 -6.92
C ALA A 32 -5.19 14.13 -6.90
N ARG A 33 -4.93 13.08 -7.69
CA ARG A 33 -5.71 11.83 -7.70
C ARG A 33 -5.63 11.14 -6.34
N ARG A 34 -4.45 11.09 -5.74
CA ARG A 34 -4.25 10.53 -4.39
C ARG A 34 -5.01 11.32 -3.32
N GLU A 35 -5.02 12.65 -3.39
CA GLU A 35 -5.80 13.50 -2.49
C GLU A 35 -7.32 13.30 -2.66
N ALA A 36 -7.78 13.17 -3.92
CA ALA A 36 -9.17 12.86 -4.23
C ALA A 36 -9.58 11.49 -3.69
N LEU A 37 -8.71 10.47 -3.78
CA LEU A 37 -8.92 9.16 -3.18
C LEU A 37 -9.02 9.26 -1.65
N SER A 38 -8.10 9.98 -1.00
CA SER A 38 -8.15 10.19 0.44
C SER A 38 -9.49 10.80 0.89
N SER A 39 -9.94 11.84 0.17
CA SER A 39 -11.24 12.50 0.42
C SER A 39 -12.44 11.58 0.17
N LEU A 40 -12.34 10.65 -0.79
CA LEU A 40 -13.36 9.65 -1.06
C LEU A 40 -13.44 8.66 0.09
N VAL A 41 -12.31 8.07 0.49
CA VAL A 41 -12.23 7.07 1.57
C VAL A 41 -12.76 7.63 2.89
N ASP A 42 -12.41 8.87 3.23
CA ASP A 42 -12.92 9.56 4.43
C ASP A 42 -14.46 9.73 4.44
N SER A 43 -15.06 9.81 3.25
CA SER A 43 -16.51 9.99 3.10
C SER A 43 -17.32 8.68 3.10
N ILE A 44 -16.66 7.53 3.07
CA ILE A 44 -17.32 6.22 3.00
C ILE A 44 -18.08 5.96 4.31
N PRO A 45 -19.35 5.52 4.26
CA PRO A 45 -20.12 5.24 5.45
C PRO A 45 -19.56 4.02 6.20
N LYS A 46 -19.57 4.09 7.54
CA LYS A 46 -19.13 3.01 8.44
C LYS A 46 -20.02 1.74 8.38
N SER A 47 -21.08 1.77 7.58
CA SER A 47 -21.86 0.59 7.21
C SER A 47 -21.11 -0.35 6.25
N LEU A 48 -20.09 0.16 5.54
CA LEU A 48 -19.31 -0.62 4.59
C LEU A 48 -18.67 -1.83 5.29
N ARG A 49 -18.70 -2.98 4.63
CA ARG A 49 -18.12 -4.25 5.09
C ARG A 49 -17.10 -4.80 4.11
N VAL A 50 -17.26 -4.54 2.82
CA VAL A 50 -16.30 -4.98 1.79
C VAL A 50 -15.78 -3.75 1.05
N LEU A 51 -14.47 -3.59 1.05
CA LEU A 51 -13.79 -2.66 0.16
C LEU A 51 -12.84 -3.45 -0.74
N LEU A 52 -13.07 -3.36 -2.04
CA LEU A 52 -12.12 -3.75 -3.08
C LEU A 52 -11.66 -2.48 -3.78
N TYR A 53 -10.36 -2.21 -3.74
CA TYR A 53 -9.75 -1.10 -4.44
C TYR A 53 -8.63 -1.63 -5.34
N GLN A 54 -8.74 -1.32 -6.62
CA GLN A 54 -7.71 -1.58 -7.63
C GLN A 54 -7.21 -0.24 -8.13
N GLY A 55 -5.97 0.06 -7.78
CA GLY A 55 -5.28 1.26 -8.25
C GLY A 55 -4.44 0.98 -9.49
N HIS A 56 -3.65 1.98 -9.84
CA HIS A 56 -2.47 1.82 -10.66
C HIS A 56 -1.27 2.19 -9.78
N ASP A 57 -0.18 1.45 -9.90
CA ASP A 57 1.06 1.74 -9.18
C ASP A 57 1.59 3.11 -9.61
N ASP A 58 1.97 3.95 -8.64
CA ASP A 58 2.53 5.28 -8.90
C ASP A 58 4.03 5.16 -9.28
N ALA A 59 4.31 4.34 -10.30
CA ALA A 59 5.65 3.93 -10.70
C ALA A 59 6.44 5.01 -11.44
N PRO A 60 7.77 4.98 -11.39
CA PRO A 60 8.61 5.78 -12.28
C PRO A 60 8.63 5.22 -13.71
N TRP A 61 9.26 5.93 -14.64
CA TRP A 61 9.31 5.51 -16.05
C TRP A 61 10.05 4.19 -16.27
N LYS A 62 11.07 3.94 -15.47
CA LYS A 62 11.88 2.73 -15.50
C LYS A 62 12.09 2.26 -14.06
N PRO A 63 12.14 0.94 -13.82
CA PRO A 63 12.36 0.37 -12.49
C PRO A 63 13.59 0.91 -11.74
N ALA A 64 14.64 1.26 -12.49
CA ALA A 64 15.90 1.79 -11.97
C ALA A 64 15.83 3.27 -11.53
N MET A 65 14.80 4.01 -11.94
CA MET A 65 14.66 5.42 -11.59
C MET A 65 14.13 5.58 -10.16
N SER A 66 14.41 6.73 -9.56
CA SER A 66 13.88 7.06 -8.23
C SER A 66 12.35 7.02 -8.22
N PRO A 67 11.72 6.39 -7.20
CA PRO A 67 10.28 6.38 -7.07
C PRO A 67 9.69 7.79 -6.88
N LEU A 68 8.41 7.94 -7.23
CA LEU A 68 7.71 9.21 -7.15
C LEU A 68 7.32 9.56 -5.69
N ASN A 69 7.54 10.82 -5.30
CA ASN A 69 6.93 11.35 -4.08
C ASN A 69 5.47 11.77 -4.35
N VAL A 70 4.53 10.94 -3.95
CA VAL A 70 3.09 11.16 -4.16
C VAL A 70 2.39 11.87 -2.99
N ILE A 71 3.13 12.22 -1.93
CA ILE A 71 2.63 12.97 -0.78
C ILE A 71 3.60 14.10 -0.39
N PRO A 72 3.71 15.17 -1.20
CA PRO A 72 4.69 16.24 -0.99
C PRO A 72 4.49 17.00 0.32
N SER A 73 3.30 16.93 0.92
CA SER A 73 3.00 17.51 2.24
C SER A 73 3.62 16.74 3.41
N GLY A 74 4.11 15.51 3.18
CA GLY A 74 4.56 14.59 4.22
C GLY A 74 3.42 13.86 4.95
N VAL A 75 2.17 14.16 4.63
CA VAL A 75 1.00 13.58 5.31
C VAL A 75 0.35 12.52 4.42
N ASP A 76 0.45 11.26 4.83
CA ASP A 76 -0.15 10.13 4.12
C ASP A 76 -1.62 9.91 4.50
N SER A 77 -2.49 10.80 4.03
CA SER A 77 -3.92 10.76 4.34
C SER A 77 -4.64 9.56 3.74
N VAL A 78 -4.13 8.95 2.66
CA VAL A 78 -4.72 7.73 2.09
C VAL A 78 -4.51 6.57 3.06
N SER A 79 -3.28 6.33 3.52
CA SER A 79 -2.99 5.25 4.47
C SER A 79 -3.73 5.43 5.79
N SER A 80 -3.83 6.65 6.32
CA SER A 80 -4.59 6.90 7.55
C SER A 80 -6.08 6.65 7.37
N ASN A 81 -6.68 7.13 6.28
CA ASN A 81 -8.12 7.00 6.07
C ASN A 81 -8.50 5.55 5.76
N LEU A 82 -7.65 4.82 5.02
CA LEU A 82 -7.83 3.38 4.79
C LEU A 82 -7.73 2.59 6.10
N ARG A 83 -6.77 2.92 6.98
CA ARG A 83 -6.70 2.32 8.32
C ARG A 83 -7.98 2.58 9.10
N ASP A 84 -8.44 3.82 9.15
CA ASP A 84 -9.61 4.19 9.96
C ASP A 84 -10.90 3.56 9.43
N LEU A 85 -11.04 3.44 8.10
CA LEU A 85 -12.12 2.71 7.47
C LEU A 85 -12.04 1.20 7.74
N SER A 86 -10.83 0.61 7.69
CA SER A 86 -10.62 -0.83 7.84
C SER A 86 -11.12 -1.41 9.15
N ILE A 87 -11.19 -0.59 10.22
CA ILE A 87 -11.76 -0.95 11.52
C ILE A 87 -13.21 -1.45 11.40
N TYR A 88 -13.96 -0.95 10.42
CA TYR A 88 -15.36 -1.27 10.20
C TYR A 88 -15.58 -2.36 9.15
N LEU A 89 -14.54 -2.75 8.43
CA LEU A 89 -14.62 -3.71 7.32
C LEU A 89 -14.58 -5.16 7.83
N GLN A 90 -15.20 -6.03 7.04
CA GLN A 90 -15.00 -7.47 7.06
C GLN A 90 -13.93 -7.89 6.04
N GLN A 91 -13.86 -7.20 4.92
CA GLN A 91 -12.90 -7.49 3.85
C GLN A 91 -12.27 -6.20 3.35
N LEU A 92 -10.94 -6.17 3.35
CA LEU A 92 -10.14 -5.13 2.73
C LEU A 92 -9.24 -5.79 1.69
N LYS A 93 -9.45 -5.45 0.42
CA LYS A 93 -8.56 -5.82 -0.67
C LYS A 93 -8.04 -4.57 -1.37
N LEU A 94 -6.72 -4.43 -1.38
CA LEU A 94 -6.00 -3.36 -2.07
C LEU A 94 -5.10 -4.00 -3.13
N VAL A 95 -5.24 -3.57 -4.38
CA VAL A 95 -4.43 -4.04 -5.51
C VAL A 95 -3.66 -2.84 -6.07
N ASN A 96 -2.36 -3.01 -6.35
CA ASN A 96 -1.49 -1.99 -6.96
C ASN A 96 -1.61 -0.62 -6.29
N THR A 97 -1.51 -0.61 -4.95
CA THR A 97 -1.75 0.60 -4.15
C THR A 97 -0.51 0.96 -3.35
N THR A 98 0.06 2.14 -3.61
CA THR A 98 1.15 2.70 -2.80
C THR A 98 0.62 3.17 -1.44
N ILE A 99 1.01 2.46 -0.38
CA ILE A 99 0.61 2.72 1.02
C ILE A 99 1.83 2.58 1.94
N ALA A 100 1.76 3.19 3.13
CA ALA A 100 2.76 2.96 4.16
C ALA A 100 2.71 1.50 4.63
N TYR A 101 3.87 0.83 4.71
CA TYR A 101 3.92 -0.57 5.15
C TYR A 101 3.44 -0.80 6.58
N ASP A 102 3.51 0.24 7.42
CA ASP A 102 2.99 0.20 8.78
C ASP A 102 1.58 0.79 8.92
N PHE A 103 0.82 0.96 7.83
CA PHE A 103 -0.44 1.72 7.87
C PHE A 103 -1.47 1.15 8.86
N LEU A 104 -1.54 -0.16 9.09
CA LEU A 104 -2.47 -0.80 10.04
C LEU A 104 -2.12 -0.44 11.50
N CYS A 105 -0.85 -0.57 11.87
CA CYS A 105 -0.34 -0.20 13.20
C CYS A 105 0.91 0.69 13.02
N PRO A 106 0.74 2.02 12.90
CA PRO A 106 1.86 2.93 12.66
C PRO A 106 2.95 2.80 13.70
N LEU A 107 4.20 2.72 13.24
CA LEU A 107 5.38 2.52 14.07
C LEU A 107 6.26 3.77 14.09
N ASP A 108 6.92 4.05 15.20
CA ASP A 108 7.95 5.09 15.30
C ASP A 108 9.26 4.66 14.61
N GLU A 109 10.28 5.51 14.67
CA GLU A 109 11.61 5.25 14.11
C GLU A 109 12.31 4.03 14.73
N LYS A 110 11.88 3.59 15.91
CA LYS A 110 12.43 2.42 16.62
C LYS A 110 11.61 1.15 16.36
N GLY A 111 10.64 1.21 15.46
CA GLY A 111 9.73 0.09 15.18
C GLY A 111 8.72 -0.18 16.29
N GLN A 112 8.49 0.76 17.21
CA GLN A 112 7.50 0.64 18.28
C GLN A 112 6.17 1.28 17.87
N PRO A 113 5.02 0.74 18.28
CA PRO A 113 3.73 1.35 17.98
C PRO A 113 3.64 2.81 18.46
N LYS A 114 3.26 3.72 17.56
CA LYS A 114 3.00 5.13 17.90
C LYS A 114 1.85 5.25 18.92
N PRO A 115 1.78 6.35 19.69
CA PRO A 115 0.66 6.62 20.59
C PRO A 115 -0.68 6.51 19.85
N GLY A 116 -1.63 5.76 20.42
CA GLY A 116 -2.94 5.53 19.82
C GLY A 116 -3.02 4.31 18.88
N SER A 117 -1.91 3.84 18.29
CA SER A 117 -1.92 2.65 17.42
C SER A 117 -2.43 1.40 18.14
N LEU A 118 -2.04 1.23 19.41
CA LEU A 118 -2.50 0.13 20.27
C LEU A 118 -3.90 0.36 20.89
N GLN A 119 -4.64 1.38 20.46
CA GLN A 119 -6.06 1.54 20.84
C GLN A 119 -6.99 1.09 19.72
N LEU A 120 -6.44 0.92 18.52
CA LEU A 120 -7.17 0.43 17.36
C LEU A 120 -7.57 -1.04 17.57
N ASN A 121 -8.68 -1.43 16.96
CA ASN A 121 -9.21 -2.78 17.03
C ASN A 121 -10.03 -3.03 15.76
N TRP A 122 -9.95 -4.23 15.21
CA TRP A 122 -10.64 -4.65 13.98
C TRP A 122 -11.62 -5.78 14.31
N PRO A 123 -12.75 -5.47 14.97
CA PRO A 123 -13.66 -6.48 15.49
C PRO A 123 -14.32 -7.34 14.41
N TYR A 124 -14.33 -6.86 13.16
CA TYR A 124 -15.04 -7.49 12.04
C TYR A 124 -14.14 -8.01 10.93
N LEU A 125 -12.87 -7.60 10.86
CA LEU A 125 -12.01 -7.90 9.71
C LEU A 125 -11.70 -9.40 9.65
N GLU A 126 -12.08 -10.02 8.54
CA GLU A 126 -11.89 -11.45 8.26
C GLU A 126 -10.86 -11.68 7.15
N VAL A 127 -10.83 -10.78 6.16
CA VAL A 127 -9.97 -10.87 4.98
C VAL A 127 -9.18 -9.58 4.81
N LEU A 128 -7.86 -9.71 4.75
CA LEU A 128 -6.92 -8.65 4.41
C LEU A 128 -6.07 -9.12 3.22
N GLU A 129 -6.25 -8.50 2.06
CA GLU A 129 -5.47 -8.80 0.86
C GLU A 129 -4.80 -7.52 0.36
N LEU A 130 -3.48 -7.53 0.30
CA LEU A 130 -2.68 -6.47 -0.30
C LEU A 130 -1.90 -7.12 -1.45
N GLU A 131 -2.27 -6.83 -2.68
CA GLU A 131 -1.73 -7.46 -3.87
C GLU A 131 -0.98 -6.44 -4.73
N GLY A 132 0.19 -6.82 -5.25
CA GLY A 132 1.01 -5.94 -6.07
C GLY A 132 1.37 -4.63 -5.36
N ILE A 133 1.67 -4.69 -4.05
CA ILE A 133 2.13 -3.49 -3.34
C ILE A 133 3.44 -3.03 -3.99
N PRO A 134 3.54 -1.78 -4.46
CA PRO A 134 4.75 -1.33 -5.13
C PRO A 134 5.97 -1.32 -4.18
N PRO A 135 7.19 -1.57 -4.68
CA PRO A 135 8.43 -1.62 -3.89
C PRO A 135 8.94 -0.25 -3.44
N TRP A 136 8.05 0.68 -3.09
CA TRP A 136 8.36 2.02 -2.59
C TRP A 136 7.25 2.54 -1.68
N LEU A 137 7.64 3.46 -0.79
CA LEU A 137 6.71 4.16 0.09
C LEU A 137 6.15 5.41 -0.61
N PRO A 138 5.01 5.97 -0.11
CA PRO A 138 4.38 7.15 -0.69
C PRO A 138 5.29 8.40 -0.81
N LEU A 139 6.33 8.52 0.03
CA LEU A 139 7.31 9.61 -0.04
C LEU A 139 8.35 9.45 -1.16
N GLY A 140 8.30 8.36 -1.93
CA GLY A 140 9.29 8.02 -2.94
C GLY A 140 10.51 7.27 -2.37
N GLU A 141 10.42 6.78 -1.14
CA GLU A 141 11.49 5.97 -0.54
C GLU A 141 11.45 4.54 -1.11
N PRO A 142 12.51 4.05 -1.76
CA PRO A 142 12.53 2.69 -2.29
C PRO A 142 12.64 1.66 -1.17
N THR A 143 11.95 0.53 -1.30
CA THR A 143 12.05 -0.61 -0.36
C THR A 143 12.91 -1.75 -0.92
N TYR A 144 13.44 -1.58 -2.13
CA TYR A 144 14.43 -2.44 -2.75
C TYR A 144 15.52 -1.58 -3.39
N HIS A 145 16.73 -2.12 -3.48
CA HIS A 145 17.89 -1.51 -4.11
C HIS A 145 18.43 -2.37 -5.24
N ASN A 146 19.05 -1.72 -6.22
CA ASN A 146 19.77 -2.40 -7.28
C ASN A 146 21.02 -3.08 -6.73
N THR A 147 21.59 -4.03 -7.48
CA THR A 147 22.91 -4.57 -7.13
C THR A 147 23.96 -3.45 -7.23
N PRO A 148 25.11 -3.57 -6.54
CA PRO A 148 26.17 -2.56 -6.66
C PRO A 148 26.69 -2.37 -8.10
N GLU A 149 26.63 -3.42 -8.92
CA GLU A 149 27.02 -3.39 -10.34
C GLU A 149 25.99 -2.57 -11.14
N ASP A 150 24.72 -2.95 -11.08
CA ASP A 150 23.63 -2.22 -11.75
C ASP A 150 23.59 -0.76 -11.29
N GLN A 151 23.74 -0.49 -9.99
CA GLN A 151 23.71 0.87 -9.47
C GLN A 151 24.87 1.72 -10.01
N SER A 152 26.06 1.13 -10.18
CA SER A 152 27.20 1.84 -10.78
C SER A 152 26.91 2.24 -12.23
N GLU A 153 26.26 1.38 -13.01
CA GLU A 153 25.88 1.70 -14.38
C GLU A 153 24.76 2.75 -14.43
N ILE A 154 23.80 2.65 -13.50
CA ILE A 154 22.70 3.63 -13.38
C ILE A 154 23.23 5.02 -13.01
N ASP A 155 24.20 5.09 -12.10
CA ASP A 155 24.81 6.35 -11.66
C ASP A 155 25.61 7.04 -12.77
N GLU A 156 26.03 6.31 -13.80
CA GLU A 156 26.70 6.84 -14.99
C GLU A 156 25.73 7.43 -16.04
N ILE A 157 24.42 7.27 -15.86
CA ILE A 157 23.42 7.84 -16.79
C ILE A 157 23.37 9.36 -16.65
N GLU A 158 23.86 10.05 -17.68
CA GLU A 158 23.78 11.52 -17.75
C GLU A 158 22.38 12.00 -18.18
N ASN A 159 21.69 11.25 -19.05
CA ASN A 159 20.40 11.63 -19.61
C ASN A 159 19.40 10.47 -19.60
N TRP A 160 18.42 10.54 -18.70
CA TRP A 160 17.35 9.55 -18.62
C TRP A 160 16.42 9.56 -19.83
N GLU A 161 16.30 10.65 -20.59
CA GLU A 161 15.38 10.71 -21.74
C GLU A 161 15.73 9.67 -22.80
N ASP A 162 17.03 9.45 -23.05
CA ASP A 162 17.51 8.46 -24.02
C ASP A 162 17.14 7.03 -23.58
N VAL A 163 17.28 6.74 -22.29
CA VAL A 163 16.96 5.43 -21.70
C VAL A 163 15.45 5.19 -21.65
N ILE A 164 14.65 6.22 -21.36
CA ILE A 164 13.18 6.12 -21.33
C ILE A 164 12.61 5.80 -22.72
N CYS A 165 13.18 6.38 -23.77
CA CYS A 165 12.71 6.20 -25.14
C CYS A 165 13.08 4.82 -25.75
N ASP A 166 14.10 4.16 -25.19
CA ASP A 166 14.49 2.81 -25.59
C ASP A 166 13.77 1.77 -24.72
N VAL A 167 12.93 0.94 -25.35
CA VAL A 167 12.13 -0.08 -24.67
C VAL A 167 12.99 -1.22 -24.12
N GLU A 168 14.10 -1.55 -24.78
CA GLU A 168 15.01 -2.63 -24.38
C GLU A 168 16.09 -2.14 -23.42
N ALA A 169 16.38 -0.84 -23.41
CA ALA A 169 17.32 -0.26 -22.45
C ALA A 169 16.74 -0.19 -21.03
N GLY A 170 17.62 -0.40 -20.07
CA GLY A 170 17.35 -0.29 -18.65
C GLY A 170 17.61 -1.59 -17.90
N TRP A 171 17.40 -1.52 -16.59
CA TRP A 171 17.59 -2.63 -15.68
C TRP A 171 16.23 -3.22 -15.29
N GLY A 172 16.26 -4.46 -14.82
CA GLY A 172 15.10 -5.08 -14.20
C GLY A 172 14.67 -4.34 -12.93
N TRP A 173 13.62 -4.87 -12.28
CA TRP A 173 13.23 -4.36 -10.97
C TRP A 173 14.34 -4.55 -9.93
N PRO A 174 14.56 -3.58 -9.02
CA PRO A 174 15.52 -3.70 -7.95
C PRO A 174 15.34 -5.02 -7.16
N GLU A 175 16.44 -5.71 -6.85
CA GLU A 175 16.40 -7.07 -6.31
C GLU A 175 16.66 -7.15 -4.80
N LEU A 176 17.38 -6.19 -4.22
CA LEU A 176 17.88 -6.28 -2.85
C LEU A 176 16.92 -5.59 -1.88
N PRO A 177 16.18 -6.33 -1.03
CA PRO A 177 15.21 -5.72 -0.12
C PRO A 177 15.88 -4.87 0.96
N THR A 178 15.27 -3.74 1.30
CA THR A 178 15.61 -2.96 2.50
C THR A 178 14.98 -3.64 3.71
N GLU A 179 15.76 -4.45 4.45
CA GLU A 179 15.26 -5.29 5.55
C GLU A 179 14.38 -4.53 6.56
N GLU A 180 14.71 -3.26 6.84
CA GLU A 180 13.95 -2.43 7.76
C GLU A 180 12.48 -2.31 7.35
N HIS A 181 12.17 -1.98 6.10
CA HIS A 181 10.79 -1.78 5.66
C HIS A 181 9.98 -3.08 5.75
N PHE A 182 10.59 -4.22 5.42
CA PHE A 182 9.95 -5.54 5.57
C PHE A 182 9.71 -5.91 7.03
N HIS A 183 10.67 -5.65 7.91
CA HIS A 183 10.47 -5.85 9.34
C HIS A 183 9.34 -4.95 9.86
N ARG A 184 9.26 -3.68 9.43
CA ARG A 184 8.18 -2.76 9.82
C ARG A 184 6.81 -3.27 9.37
N LEU A 185 6.71 -3.76 8.13
CA LEU A 185 5.49 -4.38 7.61
C LEU A 185 5.02 -5.54 8.50
N LEU A 186 5.93 -6.48 8.80
CA LEU A 186 5.61 -7.65 9.61
C LEU A 186 5.31 -7.31 11.07
N ILE A 187 6.03 -6.35 11.67
CA ILE A 187 5.81 -5.89 13.04
C ILE A 187 4.45 -5.19 13.15
N SER A 188 4.14 -4.27 12.23
CA SER A 188 2.83 -3.60 12.16
C SER A 188 1.70 -4.61 12.03
N LEU A 189 1.82 -5.53 11.08
CA LEU A 189 0.85 -6.61 10.88
C LEU A 189 0.70 -7.46 12.14
N GLY A 190 1.80 -7.83 12.81
CA GLY A 190 1.77 -8.63 14.03
C GLY A 190 0.98 -7.95 15.16
N TYR A 191 1.21 -6.65 15.37
CA TYR A 191 0.44 -5.87 16.35
C TYR A 191 -1.03 -5.72 15.97
N ALA A 192 -1.33 -5.51 14.68
CA ALA A 192 -2.69 -5.36 14.20
C ALA A 192 -3.47 -6.68 14.28
N ALA A 193 -2.86 -7.80 13.88
CA ALA A 193 -3.46 -9.13 13.85
C ALA A 193 -3.87 -9.63 15.24
N GLN A 194 -3.13 -9.29 16.30
CA GLN A 194 -3.53 -9.56 17.70
C GLN A 194 -4.89 -8.94 18.07
N ARG A 195 -5.35 -7.98 17.27
CA ARG A 195 -6.57 -7.19 17.46
C ARG A 195 -7.55 -7.38 16.31
N MET A 196 -7.41 -8.48 15.59
CA MET A 196 -8.31 -8.92 14.52
C MET A 196 -8.87 -10.32 14.90
N PRO A 197 -9.81 -10.41 15.86
CA PRO A 197 -10.26 -11.70 16.41
C PRO A 197 -10.96 -12.60 15.40
N ARG A 198 -11.39 -12.05 14.25
CA ARG A 198 -12.08 -12.78 13.19
C ARG A 198 -11.21 -13.02 11.96
N LEU A 199 -9.92 -12.70 12.01
CA LEU A 199 -9.03 -12.81 10.86
C LEU A 199 -8.95 -14.27 10.40
N LYS A 200 -9.33 -14.50 9.15
CA LYS A 200 -9.32 -15.80 8.48
C LYS A 200 -8.26 -15.87 7.39
N ASN A 201 -8.07 -14.77 6.66
CA ASN A 201 -7.16 -14.71 5.54
C ASN A 201 -6.33 -13.42 5.58
N VAL A 202 -5.01 -13.59 5.45
CA VAL A 202 -4.08 -12.51 5.13
C VAL A 202 -3.30 -12.92 3.91
N LYS A 203 -3.29 -12.09 2.88
CA LYS A 203 -2.38 -12.17 1.74
C LYS A 203 -1.69 -10.83 1.58
N ILE A 204 -0.37 -10.85 1.52
CA ILE A 204 0.45 -9.67 1.23
C ILE A 204 1.43 -10.07 0.15
N GLU A 205 1.40 -9.34 -0.95
CA GLU A 205 2.25 -9.51 -2.11
C GLU A 205 2.88 -8.17 -2.44
N VAL A 206 4.19 -8.07 -2.24
CA VAL A 206 4.97 -6.88 -2.62
C VAL A 206 5.64 -7.17 -3.96
N GLU A 207 5.37 -6.31 -4.93
CA GLU A 207 5.94 -6.40 -6.26
C GLU A 207 7.45 -6.23 -6.20
N SER A 208 8.18 -7.21 -6.72
CA SER A 208 9.64 -7.18 -6.85
C SER A 208 10.08 -8.30 -7.77
N HIS A 209 11.34 -8.24 -8.23
CA HIS A 209 11.92 -9.29 -9.07
C HIS A 209 11.88 -10.69 -8.41
N ARG A 210 11.92 -10.75 -7.07
CA ARG A 210 11.85 -12.01 -6.29
C ARG A 210 10.50 -12.27 -5.63
N GLN A 211 9.50 -11.42 -5.87
CA GLN A 211 8.14 -11.45 -5.31
C GLN A 211 8.09 -11.83 -3.81
N PHE A 212 7.97 -10.85 -2.92
CA PHE A 212 7.71 -11.15 -1.50
C PHE A 212 6.23 -11.49 -1.33
N THR A 213 5.93 -12.74 -0.95
CA THR A 213 4.57 -13.18 -0.65
C THR A 213 4.48 -13.70 0.79
N PHE A 214 3.57 -13.13 1.57
CA PHE A 214 3.18 -13.61 2.88
C PHE A 214 1.70 -14.01 2.87
N CYS A 215 1.42 -15.26 3.25
CA CYS A 215 0.06 -15.79 3.32
C CYS A 215 -0.20 -16.43 4.68
N LEU A 216 -1.28 -16.03 5.34
CA LEU A 216 -1.82 -16.67 6.52
C LEU A 216 -3.27 -17.04 6.26
N GLN A 217 -3.58 -18.33 6.36
CA GLN A 217 -4.94 -18.84 6.22
C GLN A 217 -5.31 -19.66 7.45
N ASN A 218 -6.34 -19.20 8.15
CA ASN A 218 -6.96 -19.95 9.22
C ASN A 218 -8.15 -20.75 8.67
N LYS A 219 -7.94 -22.06 8.49
CA LYS A 219 -8.94 -22.99 7.98
C LYS A 219 -9.85 -23.57 9.08
N ALA A 220 -9.74 -23.11 10.32
CA ALA A 220 -10.55 -23.60 11.43
C ALA A 220 -11.74 -22.67 11.70
N ASP A 221 -12.96 -23.20 11.64
CA ASP A 221 -14.21 -22.45 11.90
C ASP A 221 -14.39 -22.03 13.38
N GLN A 222 -13.49 -22.46 14.28
CA GLN A 222 -13.51 -22.08 15.70
C GLN A 222 -12.08 -21.94 16.24
N ILE A 223 -11.75 -20.77 16.79
CA ILE A 223 -10.63 -20.61 17.71
C ILE A 223 -11.21 -20.40 19.11
N ILE A 224 -11.04 -21.39 19.99
CA ILE A 224 -11.12 -21.16 21.43
C ILE A 224 -9.77 -20.59 21.84
N LEU A 225 -9.70 -19.26 21.99
CA LEU A 225 -8.57 -18.63 22.68
C LEU A 225 -8.78 -18.85 24.18
N LYS A 226 -7.89 -19.63 24.82
CA LYS A 226 -7.78 -19.71 26.28
C LYS A 226 -6.87 -18.60 26.78
#